data_AF-F9EE43-F1
#
_entry.id   AF-F9EE43-F1
#
_cell.length_a   1.000
_cell.length_b   1.000
_cell.length_c   1.000
_cell.angle_alpha   90.00
_cell.angle_beta   90.00
_cell.angle_gamma   90.00
#
_symmetry.space_group_name_H-M   'P 1'
#
loop_
_entity.id
_entity.type
_entity.pdbx_description
1 polymer ?
#
loop_
_entity_poly.entity_id
_entity_poly.type
_entity_poly.pdbx_seq_one_letter_code
_entity_poly.pdbx_strand_id
1 'polypeptide(L)'
;MSPAQALALRDRLGWTSSPTDEEMFTTDHGIGEKDAFFATIKRGQTVGSFNMSLTSRIPKPVRAEAVPIAGKAFDAYVEALTAIYGQGTRSKRKQHTTVTWALPSDASVDIGTVGWLISIDVTSPAGNEAARGEAQYFAEIADENDPAR
;
A
#
# COMPACT_ATOMS: atom_id res chain seq x y z
N MET A 1 -0.05 12.54 -10.23
CA MET A 1 -1.17 13.08 -9.44
C MET A 1 -0.61 14.11 -8.46
N SER A 2 -1.22 15.27 -8.33
CA SER A 2 -0.84 16.29 -7.33
C SER A 2 -1.53 16.01 -5.97
N PRO A 3 -1.01 16.55 -4.85
CA PRO A 3 -1.68 16.42 -3.54
C PRO A 3 -3.12 16.96 -3.54
N ALA A 4 -3.38 18.07 -4.24
CA ALA A 4 -4.76 18.60 -4.39
C ALA A 4 -5.70 17.59 -5.06
N GLN A 5 -5.23 16.84 -6.07
CA GLN A 5 -6.03 15.79 -6.70
C GLN A 5 -6.26 14.59 -5.76
N ALA A 6 -5.29 14.28 -4.89
CA ALA A 6 -5.42 13.25 -3.88
C ALA A 6 -6.46 13.62 -2.81
N LEU A 7 -6.45 14.86 -2.33
CA LEU A 7 -7.46 15.38 -1.41
C LEU A 7 -8.86 15.39 -2.04
N ALA A 8 -8.96 15.77 -3.32
CA ALA A 8 -10.23 15.68 -4.05
C ALA A 8 -10.69 14.22 -4.28
N LEU A 9 -9.79 13.24 -4.33
CA LEU A 9 -10.15 11.82 -4.32
C LEU A 9 -10.69 11.41 -2.95
N ARG A 10 -10.01 11.78 -1.86
CA ARG A 10 -10.51 11.57 -0.49
C ARG A 10 -11.93 12.09 -0.33
N ASP A 11 -12.22 13.32 -0.78
CA ASP A 11 -13.57 13.91 -0.65
C ASP A 11 -14.64 13.07 -1.36
N ARG A 12 -14.34 12.62 -2.58
CA ARG A 12 -15.25 11.77 -3.36
C ARG A 12 -15.49 10.41 -2.70
N LEU A 13 -14.52 9.91 -1.96
CA LEU A 13 -14.62 8.66 -1.19
C LEU A 13 -15.30 8.87 0.17
N GLY A 14 -15.67 10.11 0.54
CA GLY A 14 -16.31 10.41 1.82
C GLY A 14 -15.37 10.30 3.02
N TRP A 15 -14.05 10.32 2.81
CA TRP A 15 -13.06 10.18 3.86
C TRP A 15 -12.71 11.53 4.50
N THR A 16 -12.18 11.48 5.73
CA THR A 16 -11.87 12.71 6.49
C THR A 16 -10.38 12.81 6.83
N SER A 17 -9.77 13.95 6.54
CA SER A 17 -8.37 14.21 6.90
C SER A 17 -8.15 14.33 8.41
N SER A 18 -6.92 14.12 8.86
CA SER A 18 -6.51 14.48 10.22
C SER A 18 -6.45 16.00 10.36
N PRO A 19 -6.90 16.58 11.49
CA PRO A 19 -6.78 18.03 11.71
C PRO A 19 -5.32 18.51 11.81
N THR A 20 -4.38 17.60 12.09
CA THR A 20 -2.95 17.91 12.23
C THR A 20 -2.12 17.52 11.01
N ASP A 21 -2.70 16.77 10.08
CA ASP A 21 -2.01 16.25 8.89
C ASP A 21 -3.04 15.90 7.81
N GLU A 22 -3.12 16.73 6.77
CA GLU A 22 -4.14 16.55 5.73
C GLU A 22 -3.93 15.30 4.87
N GLU A 23 -2.71 14.76 4.84
CA GLU A 23 -2.34 13.57 4.06
C GLU A 23 -2.77 12.26 4.75
N MET A 24 -3.14 12.30 6.04
CA MET A 24 -3.69 11.18 6.80
C MET A 24 -5.23 11.20 6.82
N PHE A 25 -5.86 10.06 6.58
CA PHE A 25 -7.31 9.93 6.44
C PHE A 25 -7.91 8.93 7.42
N THR A 26 -9.16 9.19 7.80
CA THR A 26 -10.09 8.20 8.35
C THR A 26 -11.06 7.83 7.24
N THR A 27 -11.06 6.56 6.87
CA THR A 27 -11.99 6.00 5.88
C THR A 27 -13.37 5.73 6.50
N ASP A 28 -14.29 5.24 5.67
CA ASP A 28 -15.63 4.81 6.05
C ASP A 28 -15.68 3.42 6.70
N HIS A 29 -14.54 2.79 7.02
CA HIS A 29 -14.48 1.52 7.77
C HIS A 29 -15.06 1.57 9.19
N GLY A 30 -15.47 2.75 9.67
CA GLY A 30 -16.21 2.89 10.93
C GLY A 30 -15.38 2.67 12.20
N ILE A 31 -14.05 2.60 12.09
CA ILE A 31 -13.15 2.41 13.23
C ILE A 31 -12.72 3.73 13.89
N GLY A 32 -12.94 4.88 13.24
CA GLY A 32 -12.57 6.20 13.75
C GLY A 32 -11.07 6.49 13.81
N GLU A 33 -10.22 5.50 13.53
CA GLU A 33 -8.76 5.64 13.46
C GLU A 33 -8.30 6.29 12.15
N LYS A 34 -7.05 6.75 12.10
CA LYS A 34 -6.40 7.12 10.83
C LYS A 34 -5.84 5.84 10.20
N ASP A 35 -6.45 5.42 9.11
CA ASP A 35 -6.26 4.10 8.50
C ASP A 35 -5.92 4.16 7.02
N ALA A 36 -5.83 5.36 6.44
CA ALA A 36 -5.30 5.60 5.12
C ALA A 36 -4.43 6.85 5.08
N PHE A 37 -3.52 6.94 4.12
CA PHE A 37 -2.75 8.13 3.83
C PHE A 37 -2.20 8.11 2.39
N PHE A 38 -1.74 9.25 1.89
CA PHE A 38 -0.86 9.26 0.72
C PHE A 38 0.52 9.82 1.09
N ALA A 39 1.55 9.42 0.35
CA ALA A 39 2.89 9.96 0.50
C ALA A 39 3.32 10.68 -0.77
N THR A 40 4.12 11.74 -0.61
CA THR A 40 4.59 12.56 -1.72
C THR A 40 6.08 12.39 -2.00
N ILE A 41 6.43 12.43 -3.28
CA ILE A 41 7.79 12.54 -3.79
C ILE A 41 8.10 14.03 -3.94
N LYS A 42 9.35 14.41 -3.67
CA LYS A 42 9.83 15.81 -3.70
C LYS A 42 8.94 16.72 -2.85
N ARG A 43 8.80 16.41 -1.55
CA ARG A 43 8.07 17.15 -0.50
C ARG A 43 6.85 17.93 -1.03
N GLY A 44 5.73 17.25 -1.21
CA GLY A 44 4.45 17.90 -1.53
C GLY A 44 4.21 18.20 -3.02
N GLN A 45 5.03 17.68 -3.93
CA GLN A 45 4.84 17.96 -5.37
C GLN A 45 4.04 16.87 -6.09
N THR A 46 4.41 15.61 -5.90
CA THR A 46 3.83 14.48 -6.65
C THR A 46 3.45 13.37 -5.69
N VAL A 47 2.25 12.83 -5.78
CA VAL A 47 1.85 11.67 -4.98
C VAL A 47 2.57 10.42 -5.48
N GLY A 48 3.38 9.82 -4.61
CA GLY A 48 4.14 8.60 -4.87
C GLY A 48 3.35 7.34 -4.54
N SER A 49 2.57 7.37 -3.47
CA SER A 49 1.78 6.21 -3.05
C SER A 49 0.50 6.61 -2.32
N PHE A 50 -0.53 5.77 -2.43
CA PHE A 50 -1.67 5.73 -1.53
C PHE A 50 -1.65 4.43 -0.75
N ASN A 51 -1.86 4.49 0.55
CA ASN A 51 -1.81 3.34 1.44
C ASN A 51 -3.07 3.34 2.30
N MET A 52 -3.73 2.19 2.44
CA MET A 52 -4.94 2.08 3.26
C MET A 52 -5.11 0.70 3.88
N SER A 53 -5.69 0.66 5.07
CA SER A 53 -6.16 -0.57 5.70
C SER A 53 -7.47 -0.98 5.03
N LEU A 54 -7.67 -2.27 4.75
CA LEU A 54 -8.93 -2.84 4.24
C LEU A 54 -9.76 -3.54 5.34
N THR A 55 -9.20 -3.63 6.54
CA THR A 55 -9.86 -4.18 7.72
C THR A 55 -9.50 -3.36 8.95
N SER A 56 -10.32 -3.48 10.00
CA SER A 56 -9.89 -3.09 11.34
C SER A 56 -8.70 -3.93 11.82
N ARG A 57 -7.96 -3.42 12.79
CA ARG A 57 -6.89 -4.18 13.45
C ARG A 57 -7.50 -5.25 14.33
N ILE A 58 -7.08 -6.50 14.16
CA ILE A 58 -7.54 -7.63 14.97
C ILE A 58 -6.92 -7.57 16.38
N PRO A 59 -7.73 -7.38 17.44
CA PRO A 59 -7.24 -7.36 18.82
C PRO A 59 -6.64 -8.71 19.22
N LYS A 60 -5.56 -8.69 20.02
CA LYS A 60 -4.89 -9.91 20.50
C LYS A 60 -5.87 -10.95 21.12
N PRO A 61 -6.84 -10.57 21.98
CA PRO A 61 -7.72 -11.55 22.63
C PRO A 61 -8.61 -12.37 21.69
N VAL A 62 -8.90 -11.87 20.49
CA VAL A 62 -9.82 -12.51 19.53
C VAL A 62 -9.12 -13.08 18.30
N ARG A 63 -7.78 -13.09 18.26
CA ARG A 63 -7.02 -13.50 17.06
C ARG A 63 -7.35 -14.92 16.60
N ALA A 64 -7.53 -15.86 17.52
CA ALA A 64 -7.82 -17.25 17.16
C ALA A 64 -9.08 -17.38 16.29
N GLU A 65 -10.08 -16.52 16.54
CA GLU A 65 -11.33 -16.48 15.79
C GLU A 65 -11.25 -15.57 14.56
N ALA A 66 -10.69 -14.37 14.71
CA ALA A 66 -10.75 -13.34 13.68
C ALA A 66 -9.70 -13.52 12.56
N VAL A 67 -8.54 -14.12 12.85
CA VAL A 67 -7.47 -14.29 11.83
C VAL A 67 -7.91 -15.17 10.67
N PRO A 68 -8.58 -16.32 10.87
CA PRO A 68 -9.15 -17.11 9.77
C PRO A 68 -10.15 -16.32 8.92
N ILE A 69 -10.96 -15.44 9.53
CA ILE A 69 -11.94 -14.61 8.82
C ILE A 69 -11.23 -13.59 7.92
N ALA A 70 -10.23 -12.89 8.46
CA ALA A 70 -9.41 -11.96 7.68
C ALA A 70 -8.64 -12.69 6.57
N GLY A 71 -8.18 -13.92 6.78
CA GLY A 71 -7.57 -14.73 5.73
C GLY A 71 -8.50 -14.96 4.53
N LYS A 72 -9.77 -15.30 4.79
CA LYS A 72 -10.78 -15.45 3.74
C LYS A 72 -11.07 -14.13 3.02
N ALA A 73 -11.15 -13.03 3.76
CA ALA A 73 -11.33 -11.69 3.17
C ALA A 73 -10.14 -11.30 2.29
N PHE A 74 -8.90 -11.61 2.71
CA PHE A 74 -7.70 -11.39 1.92
C PHE A 74 -7.76 -12.15 0.59
N ASP A 75 -8.09 -13.44 0.61
CA ASP A 75 -8.21 -14.23 -0.62
C ASP A 75 -9.33 -13.70 -1.54
N ALA A 76 -10.46 -13.23 -0.98
CA ALA A 76 -11.53 -12.61 -1.76
C ALA A 76 -11.11 -11.29 -2.42
N TYR A 77 -10.35 -10.43 -1.72
CA TYR A 77 -9.77 -9.24 -2.32
C TYR A 77 -8.78 -9.58 -3.42
N VAL A 78 -7.92 -10.58 -3.21
CA VAL A 78 -6.97 -11.06 -4.22
C VAL A 78 -7.70 -11.57 -5.45
N GLU A 79 -8.80 -12.31 -5.29
CA GLU A 79 -9.63 -12.78 -6.40
C GLU A 79 -10.22 -11.60 -7.19
N ALA A 80 -10.82 -10.62 -6.49
CA ALA A 80 -11.40 -9.44 -7.12
C ALA A 80 -10.36 -8.60 -7.89
N LEU A 81 -9.19 -8.37 -7.30
CA LEU A 81 -8.09 -7.64 -7.96
C LEU A 81 -7.52 -8.43 -9.13
N THR A 82 -7.45 -9.76 -9.02
CA THR A 82 -7.00 -10.65 -10.11
C THR A 82 -7.95 -10.60 -11.30
N ALA A 83 -9.26 -10.51 -11.06
CA ALA A 83 -10.25 -10.36 -12.13
C ALA A 83 -10.09 -9.05 -12.93
N ILE A 84 -9.58 -7.99 -12.29
CA ILE A 84 -9.38 -6.67 -12.91
C ILE A 84 -8.00 -6.57 -13.58
N TYR A 85 -6.95 -6.98 -12.87
CA TYR A 85 -5.55 -6.74 -13.27
C TYR A 85 -4.83 -7.97 -13.82
N GLY A 86 -5.49 -9.13 -13.86
CA GLY A 86 -4.87 -10.40 -14.21
C GLY A 86 -4.09 -11.02 -13.04
N GLN A 87 -3.25 -12.02 -13.33
CA GLN A 87 -2.51 -12.74 -12.29
C GLN A 87 -1.44 -11.86 -11.64
N GLY A 88 -1.54 -11.68 -10.33
CA GLY A 88 -0.55 -10.98 -9.53
C GLY A 88 0.59 -11.89 -9.08
N THR A 89 1.70 -11.30 -8.64
CA THR A 89 2.83 -12.02 -8.05
C THR A 89 2.60 -12.18 -6.56
N ARG A 90 2.43 -13.43 -6.10
CA ARG A 90 2.25 -13.75 -4.67
C ARG A 90 3.59 -13.98 -3.99
N SER A 91 3.79 -13.34 -2.85
CA SER A 91 4.93 -13.53 -1.95
C SER A 91 4.46 -13.91 -0.55
N LYS A 92 5.15 -14.85 0.09
CA LYS A 92 4.83 -15.30 1.44
C LYS A 92 6.08 -15.37 2.31
N ARG A 93 6.07 -14.62 3.40
CA ARG A 93 7.02 -14.69 4.52
C ARG A 93 6.29 -15.19 5.78
N LYS A 94 7.04 -15.51 6.84
CA LYS A 94 6.53 -16.18 8.06
C LYS A 94 5.21 -15.62 8.60
N GLN A 95 5.03 -14.30 8.59
CA GLN A 95 3.83 -13.62 9.09
C GLN A 95 3.18 -12.68 8.07
N HIS A 96 3.71 -12.58 6.86
CA HIS A 96 3.32 -11.57 5.88
C HIS A 96 3.07 -12.25 4.54
N THR A 97 1.85 -12.13 4.01
CA THR A 97 1.53 -12.56 2.64
C THR A 97 1.17 -11.32 1.84
N THR A 98 1.77 -11.15 0.67
CA THR A 98 1.46 -10.06 -0.25
C THR A 98 1.14 -10.59 -1.64
N VAL A 99 0.33 -9.85 -2.39
CA VAL A 99 0.11 -10.05 -3.82
C VAL A 99 0.26 -8.70 -4.52
N THR A 100 1.13 -8.64 -5.52
CA THR A 100 1.46 -7.42 -6.25
C THR A 100 1.05 -7.53 -7.71
N TRP A 101 0.44 -6.47 -8.25
CA TRP A 101 0.14 -6.30 -9.68
C TRP A 101 0.92 -5.11 -10.22
N ALA A 102 1.74 -5.34 -11.24
CA ALA A 102 2.32 -4.27 -12.04
C ALA A 102 1.32 -3.90 -13.15
N LEU A 103 1.00 -2.62 -13.27
CA LEU A 103 0.02 -2.12 -14.22
C LEU A 103 0.72 -1.60 -15.50
N PRO A 104 0.04 -1.62 -16.66
CA PRO A 104 0.61 -1.10 -17.91
C PRO A 104 1.04 0.36 -17.87
N SER A 105 0.48 1.14 -16.94
CA SER A 105 0.84 2.53 -16.71
C SER A 105 2.14 2.73 -15.92
N ASP A 106 2.83 1.64 -15.54
CA ASP A 106 3.97 1.62 -14.60
C ASP A 106 3.59 1.96 -13.15
N ALA A 107 2.29 2.04 -12.84
CA ALA A 107 1.80 1.99 -11.47
C ALA A 107 1.80 0.55 -10.95
N SER A 108 1.69 0.37 -9.63
CA SER A 108 1.50 -0.94 -9.02
C SER A 108 0.45 -0.91 -7.93
N VAL A 109 -0.18 -2.06 -7.71
CA VAL A 109 -1.08 -2.33 -6.58
C VAL A 109 -0.49 -3.48 -5.79
N ASP A 110 -0.35 -3.33 -4.48
CA ASP A 110 0.04 -4.40 -3.57
C ASP A 110 -1.02 -4.57 -2.49
N ILE A 111 -1.46 -5.80 -2.24
CA ILE A 111 -2.29 -6.12 -1.07
C ILE A 111 -1.52 -7.04 -0.14
N GLY A 112 -1.52 -6.72 1.15
CA GLY A 112 -0.78 -7.44 2.17
C GLY A 112 -1.65 -7.85 3.36
N THR A 113 -1.27 -8.94 4.04
CA THR A 113 -1.80 -9.28 5.36
C THR A 113 -0.73 -9.75 6.33
N VAL A 114 -0.67 -9.10 7.50
CA VAL A 114 0.25 -9.40 8.62
C VAL A 114 -0.38 -10.29 9.70
N GLY A 115 -1.49 -10.97 9.38
CA GLY A 115 -2.23 -11.82 10.32
C GLY A 115 -2.98 -11.05 11.41
N TRP A 116 -3.04 -9.73 11.36
CA TRP A 116 -3.92 -8.92 12.22
C TRP A 116 -4.47 -7.67 11.51
N LEU A 117 -4.14 -7.49 10.24
CA LEU A 117 -4.55 -6.38 9.40
C LEU A 117 -4.43 -6.83 7.94
N ILE A 118 -5.34 -6.36 7.09
CA ILE A 118 -5.17 -6.34 5.64
C ILE A 118 -4.93 -4.89 5.23
N SER A 119 -3.93 -4.65 4.41
CA SER A 119 -3.66 -3.34 3.82
C SER A 119 -3.48 -3.44 2.32
N ILE A 120 -3.71 -2.34 1.63
CA ILE A 120 -3.48 -2.20 0.20
C ILE A 120 -2.73 -0.90 -0.07
N ASP A 121 -1.75 -0.98 -0.96
CA ASP A 121 -0.91 0.12 -1.39
C ASP A 121 -1.02 0.27 -2.92
N VAL A 122 -1.13 1.51 -3.38
CA VAL A 122 -1.10 1.87 -4.80
C VAL A 122 0.07 2.81 -5.03
N THR A 123 1.11 2.33 -5.70
CA THR A 123 2.29 3.13 -6.04
C THR A 123 2.12 3.74 -7.43
N SER A 124 2.35 5.03 -7.55
CA SER A 124 2.27 5.75 -8.83
C SER A 124 3.47 5.43 -9.72
N PRO A 125 3.40 5.72 -11.04
CA PRO A 125 4.53 5.53 -11.94
C PRO A 125 5.79 6.28 -11.48
N ALA A 126 5.63 7.52 -11.02
CA ALA A 126 6.73 8.30 -10.45
C ALA A 126 7.30 7.65 -9.17
N GLY A 127 6.47 6.98 -8.36
CA GLY A 127 6.91 6.24 -7.18
C GLY A 127 7.73 5.01 -7.55
N ASN A 128 7.28 4.23 -8.53
CA ASN A 128 8.04 3.09 -9.04
C ASN A 128 9.34 3.52 -9.73
N GLU A 129 9.33 4.63 -10.47
CA GLU A 129 10.54 5.21 -11.06
C GLU A 129 11.54 5.64 -9.99
N ALA A 130 11.09 6.33 -8.94
CA ALA A 130 11.94 6.73 -7.82
C ALA A 130 12.56 5.51 -7.13
N ALA A 131 11.77 4.45 -6.89
CA ALA A 131 12.26 3.21 -6.28
C ALA A 131 13.30 2.49 -7.16
N ARG A 132 13.11 2.48 -8.49
CA ARG A 132 14.11 1.93 -9.43
C ARG A 132 15.40 2.74 -9.44
N GLY A 133 15.30 4.08 -9.44
CA GLY A 133 16.47 4.96 -9.38
C GLY A 133 17.27 4.78 -8.09
N GLU A 134 16.59 4.64 -6.95
CA GLU A 134 17.23 4.35 -5.67
C GLU A 134 17.90 2.97 -5.67
N ALA A 135 17.23 1.93 -6.19
CA ALA A 135 17.82 0.60 -6.32
C ALA A 135 19.06 0.59 -7.22
N GLN A 136 19.05 1.35 -8.32
CA GLN A 136 20.21 1.51 -9.19
C GLN A 136 21.37 2.20 -8.46
N TYR A 137 21.10 3.30 -7.76
CA TYR A 137 22.11 4.03 -6.98
C TYR A 137 22.81 3.13 -5.95
N PHE A 138 22.04 2.29 -5.22
CA PHE A 138 22.64 1.35 -4.27
C PHE A 138 23.43 0.22 -4.94
N ALA A 139 23.00 -0.23 -6.13
CA ALA A 139 23.77 -1.21 -6.90
C ALA A 139 25.10 -0.63 -7.39
N GLU A 140 25.11 0.63 -7.83
CA GLU A 140 26.32 1.37 -8.23
C GLU A 140 27.29 1.51 -7.05
N ILE A 141 26.80 1.93 -5.87
CA ILE A 141 27.63 1.98 -4.65
C ILE A 141 28.19 0.61 -4.28
N ALA A 142 27.40 -0.46 -4.38
CA ALA A 142 27.87 -1.79 -4.05
C ALA A 142 29.00 -2.26 -4.99
N ASP A 143 28.89 -1.96 -6.29
CA ASP A 143 29.91 -2.26 -7.32
C ASP A 143 31.18 -1.40 -7.18
N GLU A 144 31.06 -0.13 -6.75
CA GLU A 144 32.22 0.71 -6.44
C GLU A 144 33.01 0.22 -5.22
N ASN A 145 32.32 -0.38 -4.24
CA ASN A 145 32.91 -0.85 -2.99
C ASN A 145 33.27 -2.35 -3.02
N ASP A 146 33.14 -3.05 -4.14
CA ASP A 146 33.52 -4.46 -4.25
C ASP A 146 35.04 -4.62 -4.17
N PRO A 147 35.59 -5.27 -3.12
CA PRO A 147 37.03 -5.48 -2.97
C PRO A 147 37.63 -6.43 -4.03
N ALA A 148 36.81 -7.08 -4.87
CA ALA A 148 37.27 -7.94 -5.96
C ALA A 148 37.55 -7.19 -7.28
N ARG A 149 37.30 -5.88 -7.33
CA ARG A 149 37.59 -4.99 -8.48
C ARG A 149 38.98 -4.35 -8.37
#